data_AF-A0A5K0ZDJ5-F1
#
_entry.id   AF-A0A5K0ZDJ5-F1
#
_cell.length_a   1.000
_cell.length_b   1.000
_cell.length_c   1.000
_cell.angle_alpha   90.00
_cell.angle_beta   90.00
_cell.angle_gamma   90.00
#
_symmetry.space_group_name_H-M   'P 1'
#
loop_
_entity.id
_entity.type
_entity.pdbx_description
1 polymer ?
#
loop_
_entity_poly.entity_id
_entity_poly.type
_entity_poly.pdbx_seq_one_letter_code
_entity_poly.pdbx_strand_id
1 'polypeptide(L)' 'MWPDLIAKAKKGGLDVIQTYVFWNLHEPAPGQ' A
#
# COMPACT_ATOMS: atom_id res chain seq x y z
N MET A 1 2.82 6.65 10.19
CA MET A 1 3.09 5.89 8.95
C MET A 1 2.20 4.64 8.92
N TRP A 2 2.21 3.82 7.87
CA TRP A 2 1.28 2.70 7.56
C TRP A 2 0.49 2.05 8.73
N PRO A 3 1.10 1.60 9.84
CA PRO A 3 0.33 1.03 10.96
C PRO A 3 -0.79 1.93 11.50
N ASP A 4 -0.56 3.24 11.60
CA ASP A 4 -1.57 4.20 12.07
C ASP A 4 -2.71 4.39 11.06
N LEU A 5 -2.39 4.40 9.75
CA LEU A 5 -3.39 4.51 8.68
C LEU A 5 -4.29 3.27 8.63
N ILE A 6 -3.70 2.08 8.78
CA ILE A 6 -4.44 0.81 8.84
C ILE A 6 -5.34 0.77 10.08
N ALA A 7 -4.82 1.19 11.25
CA ALA A 7 -5.62 1.24 12.48
C ALA A 7 -6.82 2.18 12.37
N LYS A 8 -6.63 3.35 11.74
CA LYS A 8 -7.73 4.30 11.47
C LYS A 8 -8.74 3.74 10.48
N ALA A 9 -8.29 3.09 9.41
CA ALA A 9 -9.19 2.45 8.43
C ALA A 9 -10.05 1.36 9.08
N LYS A 10 -9.44 0.51 9.91
CA LYS A 10 -10.16 -0.53 10.66
C LYS A 10 -11.16 0.06 11.65
N LYS A 11 -10.78 1.12 12.39
CA LYS A 11 -11.69 1.84 13.30
C LYS A 11 -12.85 2.50 12.54
N GLY A 12 -12.61 2.94 11.31
CA GLY A 12 -13.61 3.50 10.41
C GLY A 12 -14.53 2.46 9.76
N GLY A 13 -14.36 1.17 10.05
CA GLY A 13 -15.20 0.09 9.49
C GLY A 13 -14.86 -0.31 8.07
N LEU A 14 -13.64 0.00 7.57
CA LEU A 14 -13.17 -0.53 6.30
C LEU A 14 -12.63 -1.96 6.46
N ASP A 15 -13.10 -2.85 5.58
CA ASP A 15 -12.70 -4.27 5.58
C ASP A 15 -11.54 -4.58 4.61
N VAL A 16 -11.31 -3.71 3.63
CA VAL A 16 -10.30 -3.92 2.56
C VAL A 16 -9.51 -2.65 2.32
N ILE A 17 -8.19 -2.81 2.17
CA ILE A 17 -7.29 -1.77 1.66
C ILE A 17 -6.87 -2.14 0.25
N GLN A 18 -7.09 -1.24 -0.69
CA GLN A 18 -6.62 -1.37 -2.07
C GLN A 18 -5.47 -0.38 -2.30
N THR A 19 -4.39 -0.85 -2.92
CA THR A 19 -3.26 0.01 -3.29
C THR A 19 -2.71 -0.42 -4.65
N TYR A 20 -2.12 0.53 -5.36
CA TYR A 20 -1.29 0.23 -6.52
C TYR A 20 0.09 -0.25 -6.09
N VAL A 21 0.72 -1.00 -6.99
CA VAL A 21 2.15 -1.29 -6.94
C VAL A 21 2.83 -0.38 -7.96
N PHE A 22 3.78 0.42 -7.50
CA PHE A 22 4.57 1.29 -8.35
C PHE A 22 5.75 0.50 -8.93
N TRP A 23 5.53 -0.09 -10.11
CA TRP A 23 6.51 -1.00 -10.74
C TRP A 23 7.84 -0.32 -11.06
N ASN A 24 7.84 0.96 -11.43
CA ASN A 24 9.06 1.74 -11.70
C ASN A 24 10.06 1.81 -10.53
N LEU A 25 9.61 1.61 -9.29
CA LEU A 25 10.49 1.52 -8.12
C LEU A 25 10.98 0.10 -7.87
N HIS A 26 10.19 -0.91 -8.29
CA HIS A 26 10.52 -2.32 -8.12
C HIS A 26 11.41 -2.84 -9.27
N GLU A 27 11.24 -2.29 -10.48
CA GLU A 27 12.10 -2.50 -11.65
C GLU A 27 12.55 -1.13 -12.21
N PRO A 28 13.62 -0.54 -11.65
CA PRO A 28 14.17 0.73 -12.16
C PRO A 28 14.79 0.59 -13.55
N ALA A 29 15.26 -0.62 -13.88
CA ALA A 29 15.82 -1.00 -15.16
C ALA A 29 15.39 -2.45 -15.50
N PRO A 30 15.24 -2.80 -16.79
CA PRO A 30 14.74 -4.11 -17.19
C PRO A 30 15.55 -5.28 -16.60
N GLY A 31 14.88 -6.17 -15.86
CA GLY A 31 15.44 -7.42 -15.34
C GLY A 31 16.30 -7.33 -14.07
N GLN A 32 16.19 -6.25 -13.29
CA GLN A 32 16.95 -6.04 -12.03
C GLN A 32 16.20 -6.52 -10.79
#